data_AF-A0A7C6SWD4-F1
#
_entry.id   AF-A0A7C6SWD4-F1
#
_cell.length_a   1.000
_cell.length_b   1.000
_cell.length_c   1.000
_cell.angle_alpha   90.00
_cell.angle_beta   90.00
_cell.angle_gamma   90.00
#
_symmetry.space_group_name_H-M   'P 1'
#
loop_
_entity.id
_entity.type
_entity.pdbx_description
1 polymer ?
#
loop_
_entity_poly.entity_id
_entity_poly.type
_entity_poly.pdbx_seq_one_letter_code
_entity_poly.pdbx_strand_id
1 'polypeptide(L)' 'LEGMPLEPGQSDVDHEDLLISALITVSPKKIILHGFQGKNANETITRVFDNRVTNCSGCHLCEKYLSRLHAPIRGHSDEN' A
#
# COMPACT_ATOMS: atom_id res chain seq x y z
N LEU A 1 36.24 35.36 -14.15
CA LEU A 1 35.16 34.42 -14.50
C LEU A 1 34.83 33.67 -13.23
N GLU A 2 33.73 34.09 -12.62
CA GLU A 2 33.34 33.81 -11.24
C GLU A 2 33.20 32.30 -11.00
N GLY A 3 33.80 31.83 -9.90
CA GLY A 3 33.62 30.47 -9.43
C GLY A 3 32.17 30.29 -8.98
N MET A 4 31.42 29.47 -9.71
CA MET A 4 30.11 29.00 -9.28
C MET A 4 30.24 28.29 -7.93
N PRO A 5 29.55 28.74 -6.87
CA PRO A 5 29.51 28.00 -5.62
C PRO A 5 28.82 26.65 -5.86
N LEU A 6 29.56 25.56 -5.64
CA LEU A 6 28.95 24.24 -5.47
C LEU A 6 28.30 24.26 -4.10
N GLU A 7 26.99 24.51 -4.05
CA GLU A 7 26.18 24.46 -2.83
C GLU A 7 26.30 23.06 -2.21
N PRO A 8 27.01 22.88 -1.08
CA PRO A 8 27.10 21.59 -0.42
C PRO A 8 25.88 21.46 0.49
N GLY A 9 24.81 20.84 0.00
CA GLY A 9 23.60 20.71 0.83
C GLY A 9 22.33 20.20 0.19
N GLN A 10 22.32 19.73 -1.07
CA GLN A 10 21.22 18.86 -1.51
C GLN A 10 21.44 17.52 -0.83
N SER A 11 20.83 17.39 0.34
CA SER A 11 20.97 16.27 1.24
C SER A 11 20.45 15.00 0.55
N ASP A 12 21.07 13.84 0.77
CA ASP A 12 20.59 12.56 0.23
C ASP A 12 19.08 12.33 0.52
N VAL A 13 18.58 12.92 1.60
CA VAL A 13 17.17 12.95 2.00
C VAL A 13 16.26 13.52 0.90
N ASP A 14 16.68 14.59 0.21
CA ASP A 14 15.91 15.19 -0.89
C ASP A 14 15.83 14.25 -2.10
N HIS A 15 16.88 13.47 -2.36
CA HIS A 15 16.90 12.52 -3.47
C HIS A 15 16.02 11.30 -3.20
N GLU A 16 16.03 10.76 -1.99
CA GLU A 16 15.17 9.64 -1.60
C GLU A 16 13.68 10.03 -1.70
N ASP A 17 13.30 11.21 -1.23
CA ASP A 17 11.92 11.70 -1.31
C ASP A 17 11.46 11.94 -2.75
N LEU A 18 12.35 12.43 -3.63
CA LEU A 18 12.08 12.54 -5.06
C LEU A 18 11.88 11.17 -5.71
N LEU A 19 12.69 10.18 -5.35
CA LEU A 19 12.55 8.80 -5.84
C LEU A 19 11.22 8.19 -5.38
N ILE A 20 10.87 8.35 -4.10
CA ILE A 20 9.59 7.89 -3.54
C ILE A 20 8.43 8.56 -4.28
N SER A 21 8.51 9.87 -4.50
CA SER A 21 7.50 10.65 -5.22
C SER A 21 7.34 10.18 -6.67
N ALA A 22 8.46 9.92 -7.36
CA ALA A 22 8.45 9.36 -8.71
C ALA A 22 7.80 7.97 -8.74
N LEU A 23 8.12 7.09 -7.78
CA LEU A 23 7.54 5.76 -7.65
C LEU A 23 6.03 5.81 -7.39
N ILE A 24 5.56 6.70 -6.51
CA ILE A 24 4.12 6.92 -6.25
C ILE A 24 3.40 7.44 -7.51
N THR A 25 4.09 8.25 -8.31
CA THR A 25 3.57 8.83 -9.56
C THR A 25 3.43 7.76 -10.65
N VAL A 26 4.42 6.87 -10.83
CA VAL A 26 4.38 5.78 -11.83
C VAL A 26 3.61 4.53 -11.35
N SER A 27 3.30 4.48 -10.06
CA SER A 27 2.53 3.43 -9.40
C SER A 27 1.10 3.27 -9.94
N PRO A 28 0.37 2.19 -9.58
CA PRO A 28 -0.89 1.82 -10.22
C PRO A 28 -1.92 2.95 -10.33
N LYS A 29 -2.61 2.98 -11.48
CA LYS A 29 -3.65 3.97 -11.79
C LYS A 29 -4.95 3.77 -10.99
N LYS A 30 -5.17 2.57 -10.47
CA LYS A 30 -6.36 2.21 -9.69
C LYS A 30 -6.03 1.13 -8.65
N ILE A 31 -6.50 1.35 -7.43
CA ILE A 31 -6.35 0.46 -6.28
C ILE A 31 -7.76 0.15 -5.75
N ILE A 32 -8.05 -1.14 -5.57
CA ILE A 32 -9.33 -1.61 -5.02
C ILE A 32 -9.04 -2.37 -3.72
N LEU A 33 -9.57 -1.89 -2.60
CA LEU A 33 -9.37 -2.48 -1.28
C LEU A 33 -10.46 -3.50 -0.98
N HIS A 34 -10.08 -4.75 -0.68
CA HIS A 34 -10.99 -5.86 -0.40
C HIS A 34 -10.99 -6.26 1.09
N GLY A 35 -12.16 -6.56 1.64
CA GLY A 35 -12.30 -7.29 2.92
C GLY A 35 -11.68 -6.63 4.15
N PHE A 36 -11.60 -5.30 4.19
CA PHE A 36 -10.69 -4.62 5.11
C PHE A 36 -11.33 -4.16 6.43
N GLN A 37 -10.65 -4.45 7.54
CA GLN A 37 -11.04 -4.10 8.93
C GLN A 37 -10.00 -3.19 9.63
N GLY A 38 -8.82 -2.94 9.04
CA GLY A 38 -7.76 -2.11 9.64
C GLY A 38 -7.82 -0.65 9.21
N LYS A 39 -8.00 0.28 10.16
CA LYS A 39 -8.10 1.73 9.85
C LYS A 39 -6.78 2.34 9.36
N ASN A 40 -5.67 2.05 10.04
CA ASN A 40 -4.42 2.79 9.85
C ASN A 40 -3.80 2.58 8.44
N ALA A 41 -3.66 1.34 7.98
CA ALA A 41 -3.07 1.08 6.67
C ALA A 41 -3.93 1.62 5.52
N ASN A 42 -5.25 1.58 5.66
CA ASN A 42 -6.16 2.14 4.65
C ASN A 42 -6.05 3.67 4.59
N GLU A 43 -6.02 4.34 5.74
CA GLU A 43 -5.79 5.78 5.80
C GLU A 43 -4.45 6.17 5.17
N THR A 44 -3.38 5.41 5.44
CA THR A 44 -2.08 5.63 4.79
C THR A 44 -2.15 5.44 3.28
N ILE A 45 -2.71 4.31 2.80
CA ILE A 45 -2.83 4.03 1.36
C ILE A 45 -3.69 5.09 0.68
N THR A 46 -4.82 5.46 1.28
CA THR A 46 -5.71 6.51 0.77
C THR A 46 -5.01 7.86 0.76
N ARG A 47 -4.21 8.20 1.78
CA ARG A 47 -3.47 9.47 1.80
C ARG A 47 -2.34 9.53 0.76
N VAL A 48 -1.67 8.41 0.50
CA VAL A 48 -0.54 8.35 -0.44
C VAL A 48 -1.02 8.29 -1.90
N PHE A 49 -2.09 7.53 -2.16
CA PHE A 49 -2.56 7.26 -3.53
C PHE A 49 -3.82 8.04 -3.91
N ASP A 50 -4.42 8.75 -2.95
CA ASP A 50 -5.54 9.68 -3.09
C ASP A 50 -6.73 9.07 -3.86
N ASN A 51 -7.24 9.77 -4.86
CA ASN A 51 -8.40 9.40 -5.67
C ASN A 51 -8.27 8.09 -6.46
N ARG A 52 -7.09 7.45 -6.44
CA ARG A 52 -6.86 6.15 -7.08
C ARG A 52 -7.36 4.98 -6.24
N VAL A 53 -7.72 5.21 -4.97
CA VAL A 53 -8.14 4.18 -4.03
C VAL A 53 -9.67 4.12 -3.94
N THR A 54 -10.22 2.92 -4.04
CA THR A 54 -11.65 2.66 -3.86
C THR A 54 -11.88 1.43 -2.99
N ASN A 55 -12.92 1.44 -2.16
CA ASN A 55 -13.31 0.26 -1.40
C ASN A 55 -14.18 -0.66 -2.27
N CYS A 56 -13.88 -1.95 -2.24
CA CYS A 56 -14.74 -2.96 -2.85
C CYS A 56 -16.05 -3.08 -2.06
N SER A 57 -17.18 -3.08 -2.77
CA SER A 57 -18.53 -3.25 -2.20
C SER A 57 -18.89 -4.70 -1.85
N GLY A 58 -17.97 -5.66 -2.05
CA GLY A 58 -18.21 -7.08 -1.84
C GLY A 58 -18.29 -7.84 -3.16
N CYS A 59 -17.17 -8.36 -3.64
CA CYS A 59 -17.09 -9.23 -4.81
C CYS A 59 -16.70 -10.66 -4.41
N HIS A 60 -16.62 -11.56 -5.39
CA HIS A 60 -16.25 -12.97 -5.15
C HIS A 60 -14.90 -13.14 -4.40
N LEU A 61 -13.96 -12.19 -4.52
CA LEU A 61 -12.70 -12.21 -3.78
C LEU A 61 -12.92 -11.95 -2.29
N CYS A 62 -13.80 -11.00 -1.97
CA CYS A 62 -14.20 -10.71 -0.59
C CYS A 62 -14.94 -11.90 0.02
N GLU A 63 -15.86 -12.53 -0.74
CA GLU A 63 -16.57 -13.73 -0.31
C GLU A 63 -15.60 -14.86 0.03
N LYS A 64 -14.66 -15.16 -0.88
CA LYS A 64 -13.64 -16.20 -0.66
C LYS A 64 -12.76 -15.91 0.55
N TYR A 65 -12.45 -14.65 0.83
CA TYR A 65 -11.70 -14.25 2.01
C TYR A 65 -12.49 -14.50 3.31
N LEU A 66 -13.76 -14.13 3.34
CA LEU A 66 -14.65 -14.39 4.48
C LEU A 66 -14.83 -15.90 4.73
N SER A 67 -14.97 -16.70 3.67
CA SER A 67 -15.03 -18.16 3.79
C SER A 67 -13.76 -18.77 4.41
N ARG A 68 -12.59 -18.14 4.24
CA ARG A 68 -11.34 -18.57 4.87
C ARG A 68 -11.22 -18.13 6.33
N LEU A 69 -11.75 -16.95 6.69
CA LEU A 69 -11.79 -16.49 8.08
C LEU A 69 -12.70 -17.36 8.95
N HIS A 70 -13.76 -17.91 8.38
CA HIS A 70 -14.71 -18.81 9.07
C HIS A 70 -14.41 -20.29 8.81
N ALA A 71 -13.33 -20.63 8.10
CA ALA A 71 -12.92 -22.02 7.99
C ALA A 71 -12.52 -22.49 9.39
N PRO A 72 -13.12 -23.56 9.94
CA PRO A 72 -12.60 -24.15 11.16
C PRO A 72 -11.13 -24.45 10.90
N ILE A 73 -10.27 -24.03 11.83
CA ILE A 73 -8.86 -24.44 11.82
C ILE A 73 -8.90 -25.95 11.67
N ARG A 74 -8.49 -26.49 10.52
CA ARG A 74 -8.26 -27.92 10.36
C ARG A 74 -7.08 -28.24 11.27
N GLY A 75 -7.37 -28.42 12.55
CA GLY A 75 -6.52 -29.11 13.49
C GLY A 75 -6.33 -30.49 12.89
N HIS A 76 -5.09 -30.75 12.48
CA HIS A 76 -4.66 -32.06 12.05
C HIS A 76 -5.06 -33.06 13.15
N SER A 77 -5.98 -33.97 12.83
CA SER A 77 -6.26 -35.12 13.67
C SER A 77 -5.06 -36.04 13.53
N ASP A 78 -4.10 -35.93 14.44
CA ASP A 78 -3.10 -36.98 14.60
C ASP A 78 -3.80 -38.14 15.32
N GLU A 79 -4.11 -39.14 14.51
CA GLU A 79 -4.58 -40.46 14.92
C GLU A 79 -3.55 -41.07 15.88
N ASN A 80 -4.01 -41.45 17.08
CA ASN A 80 -3.46 -42.59 17.82
C ASN A 80 -4.51 -43.22 18.72
#